data_AF-A0A9W6D9I3-F1
#
_entry.id   AF-A0A9W6D9I3-F1
#
_cell.length_a   1.000
_cell.length_b   1.000
_cell.length_c   1.000
_cell.angle_alpha   90.00
_cell.angle_beta   90.00
_cell.angle_gamma   90.00
#
_symmetry.space_group_name_H-M   'P 1'
#
loop_
_entity.id
_entity.type
_entity.pdbx_description
1 polymer ?
#
loop_
_entity_poly.entity_id
_entity_poly.type
_entity_poly.pdbx_seq_one_letter_code
_entity_poly.pdbx_strand_id
1 'polypeptide(L)'
;MKTNKVVSLIIAGLMLMPSTMVYAKGNDHQSHGKSSQVKQQVTQVQATQSDSAEVTHGKGNSQSQDSNENSLGASKKEEAQSNRDNKKQEIAAFKSQIKSLHTQMTALRQQIIPLQKEVGQKKEQLQTILQQLESGEKTLPADMLNTLITESQKLLGDGKDLKATSGVTSDATESENNLKGGKFGNAVTSLNNVIAKFQARLTALKQLNIDLDAMLAIANQATTPAPTDSTQPSTSTGDTSNATTTQPTDSTTTQPVDNTATSTTAN
;
A
#
# COMPACT_ATOMS: atom_id res chain seq x y z
N MET A 1 11.26 -5.26 -32.70
CA MET A 1 11.02 -6.41 -31.81
C MET A 1 9.69 -7.05 -32.21
N LYS A 2 9.53 -8.37 -32.11
CA LYS A 2 8.22 -9.00 -32.32
C LYS A 2 7.30 -8.61 -31.15
N THR A 3 6.10 -8.10 -31.43
CA THR A 3 5.09 -7.65 -30.45
C THR A 3 4.95 -8.62 -29.28
N ASN A 4 4.89 -9.93 -29.58
CA ASN A 4 4.74 -10.98 -28.57
C ASN A 4 5.87 -10.95 -27.53
N LYS A 5 7.13 -10.74 -27.93
CA LYS A 5 8.25 -10.69 -26.98
C LYS A 5 8.15 -9.52 -26.01
N VAL A 6 7.65 -8.38 -26.49
CA VAL A 6 7.44 -7.18 -25.66
C VAL A 6 6.32 -7.42 -24.66
N VAL A 7 5.20 -7.98 -25.13
CA VAL A 7 4.05 -8.29 -24.29
C VAL A 7 4.41 -9.33 -23.20
N SER A 8 5.16 -10.38 -23.54
CA SER A 8 5.64 -11.36 -22.55
C SER A 8 6.49 -10.72 -21.45
N LEU A 9 7.34 -9.74 -21.79
CA LEU A 9 8.15 -9.01 -20.82
C LEU A 9 7.28 -8.20 -19.84
N ILE A 10 6.24 -7.54 -20.36
CA ILE A 10 5.29 -6.76 -19.56
C ILE A 10 4.51 -7.69 -18.61
N ILE A 11 4.04 -8.84 -19.10
CA ILE A 11 3.37 -9.86 -18.28
C ILE A 11 4.30 -10.35 -17.15
N ALA A 12 5.55 -10.65 -17.46
CA ALA A 12 6.53 -11.07 -16.45
C ALA A 12 6.76 -9.99 -15.38
N GLY A 13 6.83 -8.72 -15.79
CA GLY A 13 6.91 -7.59 -14.87
C GLY A 13 5.68 -7.48 -13.95
N LEU A 14 4.48 -7.64 -14.52
CA LEU A 14 3.23 -7.63 -13.77
C LEU A 14 3.16 -8.78 -12.73
N MET A 15 3.72 -9.95 -13.06
CA MET A 15 3.80 -11.11 -12.14
C MET A 15 4.77 -10.89 -10.98
N LEU A 16 5.84 -10.12 -11.18
CA LEU A 16 6.83 -9.81 -10.12
C LEU A 16 6.31 -8.79 -9.10
N MET A 17 5.20 -8.12 -9.39
CA MET A 17 4.59 -7.20 -8.44
C MET A 17 4.09 -7.96 -7.21
N PRO A 18 4.32 -7.42 -5.99
CA PRO A 18 3.88 -8.07 -4.78
C PRO A 18 2.39 -8.38 -4.89
N SER A 19 2.02 -9.66 -4.73
CA SER A 19 0.64 -10.11 -4.75
C SER A 19 -0.11 -9.43 -3.61
N THR A 20 -0.77 -8.32 -3.89
CA THR A 20 -1.53 -7.53 -2.92
C THR A 20 -2.71 -8.32 -2.35
N MET A 21 -3.05 -9.46 -2.95
CA MET A 21 -4.19 -10.32 -2.60
C MET A 21 -3.94 -11.31 -1.46
N VAL A 22 -2.72 -11.53 -0.98
CA VAL A 22 -2.51 -12.36 0.22
C VAL A 22 -2.67 -11.51 1.47
N TYR A 23 -3.83 -10.85 1.60
CA TYR A 23 -4.39 -10.76 2.95
C TYR A 23 -4.97 -12.14 3.20
N ALA A 24 -4.15 -13.00 3.82
CA ALA A 24 -4.59 -14.27 4.35
C ALA A 24 -5.94 -14.00 4.99
N LYS A 25 -6.98 -14.60 4.40
CA LYS A 25 -8.28 -14.79 5.01
C LYS A 25 -7.96 -15.12 6.46
N GLY A 26 -8.26 -14.17 7.34
CA GLY A 26 -8.09 -14.34 8.76
C GLY A 26 -8.62 -15.72 9.07
N ASN A 27 -7.78 -16.48 9.75
CA ASN A 27 -8.09 -17.74 10.33
C ASN A 27 -9.37 -17.57 11.16
N ASP A 28 -10.53 -17.73 10.53
CA ASP A 28 -11.83 -17.95 11.17
C ASP A 28 -11.83 -19.36 11.78
N HIS A 29 -10.75 -19.74 12.47
CA HIS A 29 -10.87 -20.72 13.53
C HIS A 29 -11.74 -20.08 14.59
N GLN A 30 -13.05 -20.23 14.42
CA GLN A 30 -13.87 -21.12 15.23
C GLN A 30 -13.20 -21.56 16.55
N SER A 31 -12.81 -20.60 17.38
CA SER A 31 -12.72 -20.78 18.82
C SER A 31 -14.15 -20.69 19.36
N HIS A 32 -14.92 -21.75 19.11
CA HIS A 32 -16.02 -22.10 20.01
C HIS A 32 -15.36 -22.64 21.29
N GLY A 33 -14.98 -21.71 22.17
CA GLY A 33 -14.27 -22.01 23.40
C GLY A 33 -14.21 -20.82 24.34
N LYS A 34 -15.38 -20.33 24.76
CA LYS A 34 -15.59 -19.46 25.94
C LYS A 34 -14.56 -18.34 26.13
N SER A 35 -14.68 -17.27 25.34
CA SER A 35 -14.11 -15.97 25.70
C SER A 35 -15.14 -14.89 25.42
N SER A 36 -15.83 -14.52 26.50
CA SER A 36 -16.85 -13.50 26.60
C SER A 36 -16.43 -12.15 26.02
N GLN A 37 -17.40 -11.50 25.36
CA GLN A 37 -17.61 -10.05 25.35
C GLN A 37 -16.38 -9.18 25.68
N VAL A 38 -15.67 -8.70 24.67
CA VAL A 38 -14.96 -7.42 24.78
C VAL A 38 -16.01 -6.30 24.73
N LYS A 39 -16.79 -6.22 25.82
CA LYS A 39 -17.34 -4.96 26.27
C LYS A 39 -16.14 -4.04 26.52
N GLN A 40 -16.32 -2.77 26.20
CA GLN A 40 -15.56 -1.66 26.75
C GLN A 40 -15.44 -1.85 28.28
N GLN A 41 -14.36 -2.48 28.74
CA GLN A 41 -13.87 -2.34 30.09
C GLN A 41 -12.55 -1.61 29.99
N VAL A 42 -12.67 -0.29 30.09
CA VAL A 42 -11.63 0.51 30.73
C VAL A 42 -11.47 -0.11 32.11
N THR A 43 -10.41 -0.88 32.31
CA THR A 43 -10.02 -1.40 33.62
C THR A 43 -9.84 -0.21 34.55
N GLN A 44 -10.84 -0.03 35.42
CA GLN A 44 -10.75 0.75 36.63
C GLN A 44 -9.71 0.02 37.49
N VAL A 45 -8.46 0.49 37.44
CA VAL A 45 -7.41 0.03 38.36
C VAL A 45 -7.79 0.58 39.73
N GLN A 46 -8.49 -0.25 40.48
CA GLN A 46 -8.82 -0.10 41.88
C GLN A 46 -7.53 0.22 42.64
N ALA A 47 -7.53 1.36 43.33
CA ALA A 47 -6.54 1.64 44.34
C ALA A 47 -6.64 0.54 45.40
N THR A 48 -5.60 -0.27 45.55
CA THR A 48 -5.37 -1.08 46.73
C THR A 48 -5.22 -0.12 47.91
N GLN A 49 -6.33 0.11 48.63
CA GLN A 49 -6.31 0.52 50.03
C GLN A 49 -5.74 -0.65 50.81
N SER A 50 -4.54 -0.47 51.35
CA SER A 50 -3.99 -1.37 52.35
C SER A 50 -4.72 -1.11 53.67
N ASP A 51 -5.53 -2.08 54.07
CA ASP A 51 -5.97 -2.25 55.45
C ASP A 51 -4.75 -2.34 56.37
N SER A 52 -4.76 -1.59 57.46
CA SER A 52 -3.96 -1.85 58.65
C SER A 52 -4.92 -1.83 59.83
N ALA A 53 -5.32 -3.02 60.25
CA ALA A 53 -5.91 -3.24 61.56
C ALA A 53 -4.77 -3.60 62.53
N GLU A 54 -4.57 -2.80 63.57
CA GLU A 54 -4.00 -3.29 64.82
C GLU A 54 -4.59 -2.55 66.02
N VAL A 55 -4.81 -3.34 67.07
CA VAL A 55 -5.71 -3.15 68.20
C VAL A 55 -4.86 -2.86 69.46
N THR A 56 -5.15 -1.72 70.11
CA THR A 56 -5.28 -1.53 71.58
C THR A 56 -4.04 -1.47 72.52
N HIS A 57 -3.93 -0.27 73.14
CA HIS A 57 -3.54 0.12 74.51
C HIS A 57 -2.09 0.03 75.03
N GLY A 58 -1.62 1.19 75.50
CA GLY A 58 -0.56 1.33 76.51
C GLY A 58 -0.48 2.77 77.02
N LYS A 59 -1.04 3.04 78.21
CA LYS A 59 -0.77 4.25 79.01
C LYS A 59 0.72 4.28 79.35
N GLY A 60 1.40 5.39 79.05
CA GLY A 60 2.80 5.59 79.44
C GLY A 60 3.20 7.06 79.26
N ASN A 61 3.08 7.80 80.34
CA ASN A 61 3.55 9.17 80.52
C ASN A 61 5.07 9.24 80.33
N SER A 62 5.58 10.04 79.40
CA SER A 62 6.92 10.66 79.48
C SER A 62 7.06 11.79 78.45
N GLN A 63 7.10 12.99 79.00
CA GLN A 63 7.38 14.26 78.37
C GLN A 63 8.90 14.44 78.30
N SER A 64 9.47 14.38 77.09
CA SER A 64 10.79 14.97 76.80
C SER A 64 11.07 14.98 75.31
N GLN A 65 11.27 16.20 74.79
CA GLN A 65 12.12 16.60 73.67
C GLN A 65 12.35 15.58 72.54
N ASP A 66 11.64 15.76 71.42
CA ASP A 66 12.20 15.53 70.07
C ASP A 66 11.25 16.12 69.02
N SER A 67 11.31 17.43 68.84
CA SER A 67 10.40 18.19 67.96
C SER A 67 10.99 18.46 66.58
N ASN A 68 11.94 17.66 66.08
CA ASN A 68 12.60 17.98 64.81
C ASN A 68 12.74 16.82 63.79
N GLU A 69 12.42 15.56 64.14
CA GLU A 69 12.48 14.45 63.18
C GLU A 69 11.17 14.19 62.41
N ASN A 70 10.04 14.69 62.90
CA ASN A 70 8.71 14.39 62.32
C ASN A 70 8.39 15.22 61.05
N SER A 71 9.10 16.34 60.83
CA SER A 71 8.91 17.22 59.66
C SER A 71 9.53 16.63 58.37
N LEU A 72 10.67 15.94 58.48
CA LEU A 72 11.38 15.30 57.37
C LEU A 72 10.67 14.04 56.83
N GLY A 73 9.93 13.33 57.68
CA GLY A 73 9.13 12.16 57.27
C GLY A 73 7.85 12.56 56.52
N ALA A 74 7.17 13.63 56.96
CA ALA A 74 5.96 14.14 56.31
C ALA A 74 6.25 14.73 54.93
N SER A 75 7.30 15.54 54.81
CA SER A 75 7.74 16.15 53.54
C SER A 75 8.18 15.11 52.49
N LYS A 76 8.91 14.05 52.89
CA LYS A 76 9.25 12.93 51.99
C LYS A 76 8.02 12.13 51.53
N LYS A 77 6.99 12.00 52.38
CA LYS A 77 5.73 11.30 52.05
C LYS A 77 4.88 12.11 51.07
N GLU A 78 4.81 13.42 51.25
CA GLU A 78 4.13 14.34 50.33
C GLU A 78 4.82 14.39 48.96
N GLU A 79 6.15 14.46 48.92
CA GLU A 79 6.92 14.42 47.68
C GLU A 79 6.76 13.08 46.93
N ALA A 80 6.78 11.96 47.65
CA ALA A 80 6.50 10.64 47.07
C ALA A 80 5.06 10.51 46.55
N GLN A 81 4.10 11.19 47.18
CA GLN A 81 2.70 11.21 46.73
C GLN A 81 2.54 12.07 45.47
N SER A 82 3.09 13.28 45.46
CA SER A 82 3.13 14.16 44.29
C SER A 82 3.78 13.46 43.08
N ASN A 83 4.93 12.80 43.29
CA ASN A 83 5.60 12.04 42.24
C ASN A 83 4.77 10.86 41.70
N ARG A 84 3.99 10.18 42.56
CA ARG A 84 3.07 9.12 42.13
C ARG A 84 1.92 9.68 41.30
N ASP A 85 1.34 10.79 41.72
CA ASP A 85 0.21 11.41 41.02
C ASP A 85 0.63 11.99 39.66
N ASN A 86 1.83 12.59 39.59
CA ASN A 86 2.43 13.02 38.32
C ASN A 86 2.64 11.84 37.35
N LYS A 87 3.20 10.72 37.82
CA LYS A 87 3.36 9.51 37.00
C LYS A 87 2.02 8.93 36.54
N LYS A 88 0.97 8.96 37.38
CA LYS A 88 -0.37 8.52 36.98
C LYS A 88 -0.94 9.39 35.86
N GLN A 89 -0.79 10.71 35.97
CA GLN A 89 -1.23 11.64 34.92
C GLN A 89 -0.49 11.41 33.61
N GLU A 90 0.83 11.22 33.67
CA GLU A 90 1.65 10.92 32.48
C GLU A 90 1.22 9.61 31.81
N ILE A 91 1.00 8.55 32.57
CA ILE A 91 0.49 7.27 32.05
C ILE A 91 -0.89 7.43 31.41
N ALA A 92 -1.77 8.23 32.02
CA ALA A 92 -3.09 8.51 31.46
C ALA A 92 -2.99 9.25 30.11
N ALA A 93 -2.08 10.23 30.01
CA ALA A 93 -1.80 10.94 28.78
C ALA A 93 -1.29 9.99 27.67
N PHE A 94 -0.32 9.14 27.98
CA PHE A 94 0.18 8.14 27.03
C PHE A 94 -0.91 7.17 26.57
N LYS A 95 -1.75 6.66 27.47
CA LYS A 95 -2.88 5.79 27.10
C LYS A 95 -3.85 6.47 26.14
N SER A 96 -4.15 7.74 26.38
CA SER A 96 -4.99 8.54 25.49
C SER A 96 -4.34 8.69 24.10
N GLN A 97 -3.05 9.00 24.06
CA GLN A 97 -2.29 9.12 22.81
C GLN A 97 -2.27 7.81 22.03
N ILE A 98 -1.96 6.68 22.67
CA ILE A 98 -1.96 5.35 22.05
C ILE A 98 -3.33 5.01 21.46
N LYS A 99 -4.43 5.32 22.17
CA LYS A 99 -5.80 5.11 21.67
C LYS A 99 -6.08 5.95 20.41
N SER A 100 -5.59 7.19 20.38
CA SER A 100 -5.70 8.06 19.21
C SER A 100 -4.95 7.47 18.01
N LEU A 101 -3.69 7.07 18.21
CA LEU A 101 -2.85 6.46 17.16
C LEU A 101 -3.47 5.17 16.62
N HIS A 102 -4.03 4.32 17.50
CA HIS A 102 -4.71 3.10 17.07
C HIS A 102 -5.95 3.39 16.20
N THR A 103 -6.72 4.43 16.54
CA THR A 103 -7.84 4.89 15.71
C THR A 103 -7.36 5.31 14.33
N GLN A 104 -6.28 6.08 14.25
CA GLN A 104 -5.68 6.51 12.99
C GLN A 104 -5.20 5.32 12.14
N MET A 105 -4.51 4.35 12.75
CA MET A 105 -4.11 3.11 12.07
C MET A 105 -5.30 2.34 11.51
N THR A 106 -6.39 2.25 12.27
CA THR A 106 -7.61 1.56 11.85
C THR A 106 -8.24 2.25 10.64
N ALA A 107 -8.33 3.59 10.67
CA ALA A 107 -8.84 4.38 9.54
C ALA A 107 -7.98 4.20 8.28
N LEU A 108 -6.65 4.18 8.41
CA LEU A 108 -5.75 3.92 7.27
C LEU A 108 -5.94 2.52 6.70
N ARG A 109 -6.06 1.49 7.54
CA ARG A 109 -6.34 0.12 7.09
C ARG A 109 -7.64 0.02 6.30
N GLN A 110 -8.69 0.69 6.78
CA GLN A 110 -9.99 0.72 6.10
C GLN A 110 -9.91 1.36 4.70
N GLN A 111 -8.97 2.27 4.45
CA GLN A 111 -8.71 2.83 3.12
C GLN A 111 -7.82 1.93 2.26
N ILE A 112 -6.82 1.28 2.86
CA ILE A 112 -5.86 0.42 2.15
C ILE A 112 -6.55 -0.83 1.57
N ILE A 113 -7.39 -1.51 2.35
CA ILE A 113 -8.05 -2.76 1.94
C ILE A 113 -8.83 -2.64 0.62
N PRO A 114 -9.78 -1.71 0.46
CA PRO A 114 -10.53 -1.59 -0.79
C PRO A 114 -9.62 -1.23 -1.97
N LEU A 115 -8.62 -0.38 -1.75
CA LEU A 115 -7.68 0.02 -2.80
C LEU A 115 -6.79 -1.15 -3.26
N GLN A 116 -6.34 -2.01 -2.34
CA GLN A 116 -5.64 -3.24 -2.70
C GLN A 116 -6.49 -4.17 -3.56
N LYS A 117 -7.78 -4.28 -3.25
CA LYS A 117 -8.72 -5.09 -4.02
C LYS A 117 -8.88 -4.52 -5.43
N GLU A 118 -9.08 -3.21 -5.56
CA GLU A 118 -9.22 -2.52 -6.85
C GLU A 118 -7.96 -2.71 -7.73
N VAL A 119 -6.77 -2.48 -7.16
CA VAL A 119 -5.48 -2.73 -7.83
C VAL A 119 -5.39 -4.19 -8.30
N GLY A 120 -5.82 -5.14 -7.47
CA GLY A 120 -5.84 -6.55 -7.83
C GLY A 120 -6.76 -6.86 -9.01
N GLN A 121 -7.96 -6.30 -9.04
CA GLN A 121 -8.92 -6.48 -10.14
C GLN A 121 -8.40 -5.88 -11.45
N LYS A 122 -7.83 -4.66 -11.40
CA LYS A 122 -7.24 -4.01 -12.58
C LYS A 122 -6.04 -4.79 -13.12
N LYS A 123 -5.21 -5.33 -12.23
CA LYS A 123 -4.10 -6.21 -12.60
C LYS A 123 -4.58 -7.45 -13.37
N GLU A 124 -5.63 -8.12 -12.89
CA GLU A 124 -6.21 -9.29 -13.56
C GLU A 124 -6.77 -8.92 -14.94
N GLN A 125 -7.53 -7.83 -15.03
CA GLN A 125 -8.06 -7.33 -16.30
C GLN A 125 -6.96 -7.03 -17.31
N LEU A 126 -5.91 -6.31 -16.88
CA LEU A 126 -4.76 -5.98 -17.72
C LEU A 126 -4.05 -7.25 -18.18
N GLN A 127 -3.85 -8.23 -17.29
CA GLN A 127 -3.25 -9.51 -17.64
C GLN A 127 -4.05 -10.25 -18.73
N THR A 128 -5.38 -10.27 -18.64
CA THR A 128 -6.23 -10.87 -19.67
C THR A 128 -6.02 -10.21 -21.03
N ILE A 129 -6.01 -8.87 -21.09
CA ILE A 129 -5.80 -8.15 -22.36
C ILE A 129 -4.39 -8.40 -22.90
N LEU A 130 -3.37 -8.38 -22.04
CA LEU A 130 -2.00 -8.69 -22.44
C LEU A 130 -1.87 -10.12 -23.00
N GLN A 131 -2.57 -11.11 -22.43
CA GLN A 131 -2.58 -12.47 -22.99
C GLN A 131 -3.25 -12.52 -24.37
N GLN A 132 -4.32 -11.75 -24.61
CA GLN A 132 -4.93 -11.63 -25.94
C GLN A 132 -3.99 -10.97 -26.96
N LEU A 133 -3.17 -10.01 -26.51
CA LEU A 133 -2.13 -9.40 -27.36
C LEU A 133 -0.98 -10.38 -27.64
N GLU A 134 -0.61 -11.20 -26.67
CA GLU A 134 0.45 -12.21 -26.81
C GLU A 134 0.04 -13.35 -27.74
N SER A 135 -1.23 -13.78 -27.68
CA SER A 135 -1.79 -14.79 -28.57
C SER A 135 -2.05 -14.28 -30.00
N GLY A 136 -2.06 -12.97 -30.20
CA GLY A 136 -2.40 -12.32 -31.47
C GLY A 136 -3.91 -12.21 -31.74
N GLU A 137 -4.76 -12.58 -30.78
CA GLU A 137 -6.21 -12.34 -30.86
C GLU A 137 -6.52 -10.84 -30.97
N LYS A 138 -5.70 -10.02 -30.33
CA LYS A 138 -5.73 -8.57 -30.48
C LYS A 138 -4.37 -8.02 -30.88
N THR A 139 -4.40 -6.81 -31.42
CA THR A 139 -3.19 -6.08 -31.82
C THR A 139 -3.25 -4.64 -31.35
N LEU A 140 -2.09 -4.06 -31.05
CA LEU A 140 -1.92 -2.64 -30.76
C LEU A 140 -1.03 -2.00 -31.84
N PRO A 141 -1.30 -0.75 -32.22
CA PRO A 141 -0.34 0.08 -32.95
C PRO A 141 1.01 0.17 -32.23
N ALA A 142 2.10 0.34 -32.99
CA ALA A 142 3.47 0.29 -32.46
C ALA A 142 3.78 1.43 -31.48
N ASP A 143 3.21 2.61 -31.70
CA ASP A 143 3.27 3.77 -30.80
C ASP A 143 2.60 3.46 -29.45
N MET A 144 1.39 2.89 -29.46
CA MET A 144 0.70 2.50 -28.23
C MET A 144 1.44 1.39 -27.48
N LEU A 145 2.08 0.46 -28.19
CA LEU A 145 2.92 -0.56 -27.57
C LEU A 145 4.11 0.07 -26.83
N ASN A 146 4.75 1.09 -27.40
CA ASN A 146 5.84 1.81 -26.74
C ASN A 146 5.35 2.58 -25.50
N THR A 147 4.17 3.20 -25.57
CA THR A 147 3.54 3.83 -24.40
C THR A 147 3.26 2.79 -23.31
N LEU A 148 2.71 1.62 -23.68
CA LEU A 148 2.45 0.53 -22.74
C LEU A 148 3.73 0.00 -22.07
N ILE A 149 4.85 -0.07 -22.81
CA ILE A 149 6.16 -0.41 -22.23
C ILE A 149 6.57 0.64 -21.20
N THR A 150 6.46 1.92 -21.55
CA THR A 150 6.86 3.03 -20.67
C THR A 150 6.06 3.00 -19.37
N GLU A 151 4.73 2.87 -19.46
CA GLU A 151 3.86 2.74 -18.29
C GLU A 151 4.17 1.47 -17.47
N SER A 152 4.50 0.35 -18.13
CA SER A 152 4.87 -0.88 -17.40
C SER A 152 6.16 -0.73 -16.58
N GLN A 153 7.12 0.07 -17.06
CA GLN A 153 8.36 0.34 -16.33
C GLN A 153 8.11 1.25 -15.13
N LYS A 154 7.24 2.24 -15.29
CA LYS A 154 6.77 3.10 -14.20
C LYS A 154 6.04 2.30 -13.12
N LEU A 155 5.10 1.45 -13.55
CA LEU A 155 4.39 0.51 -12.69
C LEU A 155 5.38 -0.35 -11.88
N LEU A 156 6.40 -0.93 -12.53
CA LEU A 156 7.44 -1.71 -11.85
C LEU A 156 8.22 -0.92 -10.79
N GLY A 157 8.46 0.37 -11.03
CA GLY A 157 9.01 1.29 -10.03
C GLY A 157 8.12 1.39 -8.80
N ASP A 158 6.85 1.73 -9.02
CA ASP A 158 5.86 1.92 -7.95
C ASP A 158 5.60 0.61 -7.17
N GLY A 159 5.67 -0.54 -7.84
CA GLY A 159 5.58 -1.85 -7.20
C GLY A 159 6.72 -2.11 -6.21
N LYS A 160 7.92 -1.56 -6.45
CA LYS A 160 9.05 -1.65 -5.49
C LYS A 160 8.83 -0.76 -4.29
N ASP A 161 8.32 0.46 -4.50
CA ASP A 161 7.98 1.38 -3.41
C ASP A 161 6.90 0.76 -2.52
N LEU A 162 5.88 0.13 -3.10
CA LEU A 162 4.89 -0.62 -2.35
C LEU A 162 5.53 -1.75 -1.53
N LYS A 163 6.47 -2.50 -2.11
CA LYS A 163 7.18 -3.59 -1.40
C LYS A 163 8.02 -3.06 -0.23
N ALA A 164 8.62 -1.88 -0.34
CA ALA A 164 9.37 -1.25 0.76
C ALA A 164 8.49 -0.99 2.00
N THR A 165 7.17 -0.86 1.81
CA THR A 165 6.20 -0.68 2.92
C THR A 165 5.75 -1.98 3.60
N SER A 166 6.28 -3.15 3.22
CA SER A 166 5.85 -4.46 3.74
C SER A 166 6.26 -4.74 5.19
N GLY A 167 7.20 -3.98 5.76
CA GLY A 167 7.70 -4.12 7.13
C GLY A 167 6.81 -3.53 8.23
N VAL A 168 5.49 -3.52 8.06
CA VAL A 168 4.56 -2.99 9.09
C VAL A 168 4.43 -3.94 10.29
N THR A 169 4.53 -5.25 10.05
CA THR A 169 4.33 -6.26 11.11
C THR A 169 5.40 -6.19 12.19
N SER A 170 6.67 -5.94 11.84
CA SER A 170 7.77 -5.83 12.80
C SER A 170 7.54 -4.69 13.79
N ASP A 171 7.21 -3.50 13.29
CA ASP A 171 7.02 -2.30 14.10
C ASP A 171 5.76 -2.41 14.97
N ALA A 172 4.72 -3.10 14.46
CA ALA A 172 3.52 -3.37 15.22
C ALA A 172 3.81 -4.33 16.40
N THR A 173 4.58 -5.39 16.16
CA THR A 173 5.03 -6.31 17.23
C THR A 173 5.94 -5.61 18.23
N GLU A 174 6.85 -4.74 17.78
CA GLU A 174 7.69 -3.93 18.66
C GLU A 174 6.85 -3.00 19.54
N SER A 175 5.86 -2.33 18.96
CA SER A 175 4.91 -1.51 19.72
C SER A 175 4.18 -2.33 20.78
N GLU A 176 3.68 -3.51 20.44
CA GLU A 176 2.97 -4.38 21.38
C GLU A 176 3.88 -4.79 22.56
N ASN A 177 5.12 -5.16 22.27
CA ASN A 177 6.10 -5.50 23.29
C ASN A 177 6.45 -4.31 24.20
N ASN A 178 6.60 -3.12 23.63
CA ASN A 178 6.84 -1.89 24.39
C ASN A 178 5.65 -1.54 25.30
N LEU A 179 4.41 -1.75 24.85
CA LEU A 179 3.21 -1.56 25.66
C LEU A 179 3.15 -2.54 26.83
N LYS A 180 3.40 -3.84 26.58
CA LYS A 180 3.42 -4.87 27.64
C LYS A 180 4.54 -4.62 28.66
N GLY A 181 5.68 -4.08 28.21
CA GLY A 181 6.80 -3.72 29.07
C GLY A 181 6.67 -2.37 29.80
N GLY A 182 5.54 -1.66 29.68
CA GLY A 182 5.34 -0.34 30.31
C GLY A 182 6.19 0.78 29.71
N LYS A 183 6.83 0.56 28.54
CA LYS A 183 7.68 1.53 27.83
C LYS A 183 6.82 2.39 26.90
N PHE A 184 5.92 3.19 27.48
CA PHE A 184 4.91 3.93 26.72
C PHE A 184 5.48 4.89 25.67
N GLY A 185 6.57 5.60 25.97
CA GLY A 185 7.22 6.48 24.99
C GLY A 185 7.76 5.73 23.76
N ASN A 186 8.37 4.56 23.98
CA ASN A 186 8.85 3.70 22.89
C ASN A 186 7.69 3.11 22.08
N ALA A 187 6.60 2.74 22.76
CA ALA A 187 5.38 2.28 22.09
C ALA A 187 4.78 3.35 21.18
N VAL A 188 4.66 4.60 21.67
CA VAL A 188 4.19 5.73 20.85
C VAL A 188 5.08 5.93 19.61
N THR A 189 6.40 5.88 19.78
CA THR A 189 7.35 6.00 18.65
C THR A 189 7.16 4.88 17.64
N SER A 190 7.01 3.64 18.11
CA SER A 190 6.77 2.47 17.26
C SER A 190 5.44 2.58 16.50
N LEU A 191 4.37 3.04 17.15
CA LEU A 191 3.07 3.27 16.50
C LEU A 191 3.14 4.37 15.43
N ASN A 192 3.86 5.45 15.69
CA ASN A 192 4.07 6.50 14.68
C ASN A 192 4.79 5.96 13.45
N ASN A 193 5.79 5.08 13.62
CA ASN A 193 6.46 4.42 12.51
C ASN A 193 5.50 3.52 11.71
N VAL A 194 4.63 2.77 12.39
CA VAL A 194 3.58 1.97 11.74
C VAL A 194 2.63 2.86 10.93
N ILE A 195 2.20 3.99 11.49
CA ILE A 195 1.31 4.95 10.82
C ILE A 195 1.99 5.52 9.58
N ALA A 196 3.24 5.95 9.69
CA ALA A 196 4.02 6.47 8.56
C ALA A 196 4.13 5.43 7.43
N LYS A 197 4.41 4.17 7.78
CA LYS A 197 4.43 3.06 6.81
C LYS A 197 3.06 2.82 6.18
N PHE A 198 1.96 2.91 6.93
CA PHE A 198 0.62 2.80 6.35
C PHE A 198 0.29 3.96 5.42
N GLN A 199 0.68 5.20 5.75
CA GLN A 199 0.49 6.35 4.87
C GLN A 199 1.31 6.23 3.58
N ALA A 200 2.57 5.81 3.69
CA ALA A 200 3.41 5.52 2.53
C ALA A 200 2.78 4.43 1.65
N ARG A 201 2.28 3.35 2.27
CA ARG A 201 1.60 2.26 1.56
C ARG A 201 0.34 2.73 0.85
N LEU A 202 -0.48 3.54 1.51
CA LEU A 202 -1.69 4.12 0.92
C LEU A 202 -1.34 4.99 -0.29
N THR A 203 -0.28 5.80 -0.19
CA THR A 203 0.19 6.66 -1.28
C THR A 203 0.68 5.82 -2.46
N ALA A 204 1.54 4.83 -2.20
CA ALA A 204 2.05 3.92 -3.23
C ALA A 204 0.91 3.14 -3.92
N LEU A 205 -0.10 2.67 -3.16
CA LEU A 205 -1.26 2.00 -3.75
C LEU A 205 -2.11 2.94 -4.62
N LYS A 206 -2.28 4.21 -4.23
CA LYS A 206 -3.01 5.19 -5.05
C LYS A 206 -2.29 5.43 -6.37
N GLN A 207 -0.97 5.58 -6.32
CA GLN A 207 -0.16 5.76 -7.53
C GLN A 207 -0.22 4.51 -8.42
N LEU A 208 -0.03 3.32 -7.84
CA LEU A 208 -0.16 2.06 -8.58
C LEU A 208 -1.53 1.89 -9.24
N ASN A 209 -2.60 2.35 -8.59
CA ASN A 209 -3.95 2.33 -9.14
C ASN A 209 -4.08 3.24 -10.37
N ILE A 210 -3.51 4.45 -10.32
CA ILE A 210 -3.47 5.41 -11.43
C ILE A 210 -2.69 4.82 -12.62
N ASP A 211 -1.56 4.19 -12.35
CA ASP A 211 -0.71 3.61 -13.38
C ASP A 211 -1.36 2.41 -14.06
N LEU A 212 -2.08 1.57 -13.30
CA LEU A 212 -2.91 0.51 -13.86
C LEU A 212 -4.05 1.05 -14.73
N ASP A 213 -4.68 2.17 -14.33
CA ASP A 213 -5.70 2.83 -15.17
C ASP A 213 -5.13 3.32 -16.49
N ALA A 214 -3.95 3.95 -16.47
CA ALA A 214 -3.26 4.40 -17.68
C ALA A 214 -2.93 3.22 -18.60
N MET A 215 -2.40 2.11 -18.06
CA MET A 215 -2.12 0.91 -18.83
C MET A 215 -3.39 0.27 -19.40
N LEU A 216 -4.47 0.19 -18.61
CA LEU A 216 -5.76 -0.34 -19.08
C LEU A 216 -6.35 0.53 -20.19
N ALA A 217 -6.25 1.86 -20.09
CA ALA A 217 -6.72 2.76 -21.12
C ALA A 217 -6.00 2.55 -22.47
N ILE A 218 -4.70 2.25 -22.43
CA ILE A 218 -3.91 1.89 -23.62
C ILE A 218 -4.29 0.50 -24.12
N ALA A 219 -4.33 -0.49 -23.24
CA ALA A 219 -4.61 -1.88 -23.58
C ALA A 219 -6.03 -2.06 -24.15
N ASN A 220 -7.01 -1.28 -23.69
CA ASN A 220 -8.38 -1.33 -24.20
C ASN A 220 -8.53 -0.77 -25.63
N GLN A 221 -7.52 -0.10 -26.18
CA GLN A 221 -7.50 0.33 -27.59
C GLN A 221 -7.09 -0.81 -28.54
N ALA A 222 -6.82 -2.00 -28.00
CA ALA A 222 -6.51 -3.18 -28.78
C ALA A 222 -7.66 -3.62 -29.69
N THR A 223 -7.39 -3.77 -30.99
CA THR A 223 -8.37 -4.23 -31.98
C THR A 223 -8.07 -5.64 -32.46
N THR A 224 -9.10 -6.38 -32.85
CA THR A 224 -8.94 -7.66 -33.54
C THR A 224 -8.29 -7.42 -34.90
N PRO A 225 -7.24 -8.17 -35.29
CA PRO A 225 -6.64 -8.03 -36.61
C PRO A 225 -7.70 -8.33 -37.68
N ALA A 226 -7.70 -7.56 -38.77
CA ALA A 226 -8.57 -7.85 -39.91
C ALA A 226 -8.31 -9.29 -40.37
N PRO A 227 -9.36 -10.07 -40.71
CA PRO A 227 -9.15 -11.39 -41.28
C PRO A 227 -8.25 -11.21 -42.50
N THR A 228 -7.11 -11.90 -42.52
CA THR A 228 -6.28 -11.99 -43.71
C THR A 228 -7.15 -12.64 -44.77
N ASP A 229 -7.67 -11.81 -45.68
CA ASP A 229 -8.50 -12.27 -46.78
C ASP A 229 -7.61 -13.16 -47.66
N SER A 230 -7.70 -14.47 -47.45
CA SER A 230 -6.93 -15.50 -48.16
C SER A 230 -7.37 -15.63 -49.62
N THR A 231 -8.05 -14.63 -50.19
CA THR A 231 -8.25 -14.50 -51.63
C THR A 231 -6.96 -13.98 -52.30
N GLN A 232 -5.87 -14.72 -52.13
CA GLN A 232 -4.74 -14.64 -53.05
C GLN A 232 -5.24 -15.20 -54.39
N PRO A 233 -5.26 -14.43 -55.49
CA PRO A 233 -5.55 -14.99 -56.80
C PRO A 233 -4.46 -16.00 -57.10
N SER A 234 -4.83 -17.27 -57.29
CA SER A 234 -3.94 -18.25 -57.92
C SER A 234 -3.62 -17.76 -59.33
N THR A 235 -2.52 -17.03 -59.50
CA THR A 235 -1.91 -16.84 -60.82
C THR A 235 -1.30 -18.17 -61.23
N SER A 236 -2.16 -19.04 -61.77
CA SER A 236 -1.79 -20.20 -62.56
C SER A 236 -0.84 -19.74 -63.65
N THR A 237 0.42 -20.14 -63.53
CA THR A 237 1.44 -19.94 -64.56
C THR A 237 1.45 -21.17 -65.46
N GLY A 238 1.04 -20.98 -66.71
CA GLY A 238 0.97 -21.95 -67.81
C GLY A 238 -0.13 -21.45 -68.76
N ASP A 239 0.11 -21.01 -69.99
CA ASP A 239 1.13 -21.42 -70.95
C ASP A 239 1.42 -20.30 -71.97
N THR A 240 2.57 -20.47 -72.59
CA THR A 240 3.27 -19.75 -73.65
C THR A 240 2.40 -19.26 -74.84
N SER A 241 2.54 -17.99 -75.26
CA SER A 241 2.66 -17.58 -76.68
C SER A 241 2.86 -16.07 -76.89
N ASN A 242 4.03 -15.74 -77.44
CA ASN A 242 4.35 -14.72 -78.45
C ASN A 242 3.29 -13.65 -78.80
N ALA A 243 3.62 -12.36 -78.56
CA ALA A 243 3.52 -11.31 -79.58
C ALA A 243 4.24 -10.03 -79.13
N THR A 244 5.28 -9.70 -79.90
CA THR A 244 5.91 -8.39 -80.07
C THR A 244 4.90 -7.24 -80.20
N THR A 245 5.09 -6.13 -79.47
CA THR A 245 4.88 -4.74 -79.96
C THR A 245 5.57 -3.74 -79.02
N THR A 246 6.16 -2.74 -79.66
CA THR A 246 7.06 -1.66 -79.24
C THR A 246 6.53 -0.61 -78.25
N GLN A 247 7.48 -0.03 -77.48
CA GLN A 247 7.64 1.33 -76.89
C GLN A 247 6.71 2.48 -77.36
N PRO A 248 6.59 3.65 -76.66
CA PRO A 248 7.57 4.26 -75.73
C PRO A 248 7.04 4.95 -74.45
N THR A 249 8.02 5.35 -73.63
CA THR A 249 8.11 6.37 -72.56
C THR A 249 6.93 7.32 -72.30
N ASP A 250 6.63 7.55 -71.01
CA ASP A 250 6.73 8.92 -70.48
C ASP A 250 6.90 8.99 -68.96
N SER A 251 7.71 9.97 -68.57
CA SER A 251 8.12 10.28 -67.20
C SER A 251 7.24 11.40 -66.66
N THR A 252 6.69 11.26 -65.45
CA THR A 252 6.21 12.43 -64.70
C THR A 252 6.57 12.34 -63.22
N THR A 253 7.64 13.06 -62.90
CA THR A 253 7.99 13.60 -61.59
C THR A 253 6.93 14.59 -61.11
N THR A 254 6.45 14.45 -59.87
CA THR A 254 5.88 15.61 -59.13
C THR A 254 6.23 15.54 -57.65
N GLN A 255 6.48 16.72 -57.09
CA GLN A 255 7.23 17.06 -55.88
C GLN A 255 6.53 16.75 -54.54
N PRO A 256 7.30 16.73 -53.42
CA PRO A 256 6.76 16.90 -52.07
C PRO A 256 6.42 18.37 -51.80
N VAL A 257 5.22 18.63 -51.27
CA VAL A 257 4.84 19.93 -50.72
C VAL A 257 5.28 19.98 -49.26
N ASP A 258 6.25 20.85 -49.02
CA ASP A 258 6.70 21.32 -47.71
C ASP A 258 5.62 22.24 -47.14
N ASN A 259 5.13 21.98 -45.92
CA ASN A 259 4.23 22.90 -45.22
C ASN A 259 4.69 23.05 -43.77
N THR A 260 5.66 23.93 -43.60
CA THR A 260 6.08 24.49 -42.32
C THR A 260 5.03 25.51 -41.86
N ALA A 261 4.29 25.21 -40.79
CA ALA A 261 3.48 26.18 -40.08
C ALA A 261 4.00 26.31 -38.64
N THR A 262 4.86 27.31 -38.45
CA THR A 262 5.11 27.98 -37.17
C THR A 262 3.80 28.57 -36.64
N SER A 263 3.39 28.20 -35.42
CA SER A 263 2.47 29.00 -34.61
C SER A 263 3.13 29.33 -33.28
N THR A 264 3.66 30.55 -33.24
CA THR A 264 3.95 31.32 -32.04
C THR A 264 2.62 31.84 -31.50
N THR A 265 2.29 31.60 -30.23
CA THR A 265 1.51 32.56 -29.43
C THR A 265 1.84 32.36 -27.95
N ALA A 266 2.31 33.45 -27.35
CA ALA A 266 2.53 33.65 -25.94
C ALA A 266 1.19 33.96 -25.23
N ASN A 267 1.03 33.44 -24.02
CA ASN A 267 0.71 34.22 -22.81
C ASN A 267 0.89 33.35 -21.58
#